data_AF-A0A6V7UYK6-F1
#
_entry.id   AF-A0A6V7UYK6-F1
#
_cell.length_a   1.000
_cell.length_b   1.000
_cell.length_c   1.000
_cell.angle_alpha   90.00
_cell.angle_beta   90.00
_cell.angle_gamma   90.00
#
_symmetry.space_group_name_H-M   'P 1'
#
loop_
_entity.id
_entity.type
_entity.pdbx_description
1 polymer ?
#
loop_
_entity_poly.entity_id
_entity_poly.type
_entity_poly.pdbx_seq_one_letter_code
_entity_poly.pdbx_strand_id
1 'polypeptide(L)'
;MDKRAVSSAKAENWCRQGVNMKHFEVSAKEDWRLDEAFKEVVRMCLSMMRKGEEEYPDFPERINLHNRSSGQVEDDDATPLCNPCSYS
;
A
#
# COMPACT_ATOMS: atom_id res chain seq x y z
N MET A 1 -4.71 -33.91 -15.57
CA MET A 1 -4.27 -32.49 -15.61
C MET A 1 -5.12 -31.71 -14.63
N ASP A 2 -4.46 -31.03 -13.69
CA ASP A 2 -5.11 -30.15 -12.71
C ASP A 2 -5.73 -28.97 -13.49
N LYS A 3 -7.06 -28.79 -13.42
CA LYS A 3 -7.82 -27.81 -14.24
C LYS A 3 -7.69 -26.35 -13.73
N ARG A 4 -6.68 -26.06 -12.91
CA ARG A 4 -6.53 -24.73 -12.31
C ARG A 4 -5.86 -23.78 -13.29
N ALA A 5 -6.50 -22.63 -13.53
CA ALA A 5 -5.94 -21.57 -14.38
C ALA A 5 -4.68 -20.91 -13.78
N VAL A 6 -4.49 -21.04 -12.47
CA VAL A 6 -3.37 -20.47 -11.72
C VAL A 6 -2.71 -21.58 -10.93
N SER A 7 -1.38 -21.66 -11.04
CA SER A 7 -0.57 -22.57 -10.22
C SER A 7 -0.26 -21.94 -8.86
N SER A 8 -0.03 -22.78 -7.85
CA SER A 8 0.37 -22.37 -6.51
C SER A 8 1.59 -21.45 -6.53
N ALA A 9 2.60 -21.80 -7.34
CA ALA A 9 3.82 -21.00 -7.48
C ALA A 9 3.56 -19.60 -8.05
N LYS A 10 2.63 -19.46 -9.00
CA LYS A 10 2.28 -18.16 -9.57
C LYS A 10 1.56 -17.28 -8.55
N ALA A 11 0.62 -17.85 -7.81
CA ALA A 11 -0.10 -17.14 -6.75
C ALA A 11 0.85 -16.69 -5.64
N GLU A 12 1.71 -17.59 -5.15
CA GLU A 12 2.70 -17.27 -4.12
C GLU A 12 3.69 -16.19 -4.57
N ASN A 13 4.19 -16.29 -5.81
CA ASN A 13 5.10 -15.28 -6.34
C ASN A 13 4.43 -13.89 -6.45
N TRP A 14 3.15 -13.84 -6.84
CA TRP A 14 2.40 -12.59 -6.91
C TRP A 14 2.20 -11.98 -5.52
N CYS A 15 1.81 -12.79 -4.52
CA CYS A 15 1.64 -12.32 -3.15
C CYS A 15 2.96 -11.78 -2.55
N ARG A 16 4.09 -12.44 -2.84
CA ARG A 16 5.41 -12.00 -2.38
C ARG A 16 5.85 -10.69 -3.04
N GLN A 17 5.66 -10.54 -4.35
CA GLN A 17 6.20 -9.39 -5.09
C GLN A 17 5.30 -8.16 -5.05
N GLY A 18 3.98 -8.33 -5.11
CA GLY A 18 3.05 -7.20 -5.24
C GLY A 18 2.64 -6.59 -3.91
N VAL A 19 2.36 -7.43 -2.91
CA VAL A 19 1.74 -7.02 -1.64
C VAL A 19 2.55 -7.43 -0.41
N ASN A 20 3.64 -8.17 -0.60
CA ASN A 20 4.46 -8.75 0.48
C ASN A 20 3.60 -9.48 1.54
N MET A 21 2.59 -10.23 1.09
CA MET A 21 1.68 -10.99 1.95
C MET A 21 1.88 -12.50 1.79
N LYS A 22 1.51 -13.25 2.82
CA LYS A 22 1.55 -14.71 2.82
C LYS A 22 0.37 -15.29 2.03
N HIS A 23 0.65 -16.28 1.18
CA HIS A 23 -0.35 -17.01 0.40
C HIS A 23 -0.84 -18.25 1.15
N PHE A 24 -2.15 -18.52 1.08
CA PHE A 24 -2.78 -19.73 1.62
C PHE A 24 -3.73 -20.32 0.58
N GLU A 25 -3.61 -21.64 0.33
CA GLU A 25 -4.63 -22.39 -0.39
C GLU A 25 -5.60 -23.01 0.63
N VAL A 26 -6.89 -22.76 0.45
CA VAL A 26 -7.97 -23.20 1.33
C VAL A 26 -9.09 -23.84 0.51
N SER A 27 -9.84 -24.77 1.11
CA SER A 27 -11.07 -25.32 0.51
C SER A 27 -12.24 -25.05 1.44
N ALA A 28 -13.14 -24.15 1.03
CA ALA A 28 -14.36 -23.87 1.78
C ALA A 28 -15.32 -25.06 1.80
N LYS A 29 -15.29 -25.90 0.76
CA LYS A 29 -16.13 -27.11 0.67
C LYS A 29 -15.70 -28.18 1.66
N GLU A 30 -14.39 -28.34 1.82
CA GLU A 30 -13.79 -29.42 2.61
C GLU A 30 -13.31 -28.92 3.99
N ASP A 31 -13.62 -27.67 4.34
CA ASP A 31 -13.12 -26.98 5.53
C ASP A 31 -11.59 -27.12 5.72
N TRP A 32 -10.85 -27.02 4.62
CA TRP A 32 -9.41 -27.25 4.62
C TRP A 32 -8.65 -25.93 4.77
N ARG A 33 -7.82 -25.84 5.82
CA ARG A 33 -6.91 -24.72 6.17
C ARG A 33 -7.57 -23.35 6.35
N LEU A 34 -8.90 -23.30 6.45
CA LEU A 34 -9.63 -22.07 6.70
C LEU A 34 -9.17 -21.41 8.01
N ASP A 35 -9.14 -22.18 9.10
CA ASP A 35 -8.73 -21.72 10.42
C ASP A 35 -7.33 -21.10 10.45
N GLU A 36 -6.38 -21.73 9.77
CA GLU A 36 -5.00 -21.25 9.70
C GLU A 36 -4.93 -19.90 8.98
N ALA A 37 -5.61 -19.79 7.85
CA ALA A 37 -5.66 -18.56 7.06
C ALA A 37 -6.32 -17.43 7.84
N PHE A 38 -7.46 -17.68 8.48
CA PHE A 38 -8.16 -16.68 9.29
C PHE A 38 -7.34 -16.22 10.50
N LYS A 39 -6.68 -17.16 11.22
CA LYS A 39 -5.78 -16.80 12.33
C LYS A 39 -4.65 -15.89 11.87
N GLU A 40 -4.09 -16.11 10.68
CA GLU A 40 -3.03 -15.26 10.14
C GLU A 40 -3.52 -13.84 9.82
N VAL A 41 -4.70 -13.72 9.20
CA VAL A 41 -5.32 -12.42 8.94
C VAL A 41 -5.51 -11.64 10.24
N VAL A 42 -6.05 -12.28 11.28
CA VAL A 42 -6.23 -11.64 12.60
C VAL A 42 -4.89 -11.19 13.18
N ARG A 43 -3.84 -12.02 13.12
CA ARG A 43 -2.49 -11.64 13.60
C ARG A 43 -1.94 -10.44 12.84
N MET A 44 -2.12 -10.41 11.52
CA MET A 44 -1.69 -9.30 10.68
C MET A 44 -2.41 -8.00 11.07
N CYS A 45 -3.74 -8.04 11.20
CA CYS A 45 -4.54 -6.89 11.63
C CYS A 45 -4.10 -6.37 13.01
N LEU A 46 -3.92 -7.26 13.99
CA LEU A 46 -3.43 -6.87 15.33
C LEU A 46 -2.04 -6.22 15.28
N SER A 47 -1.16 -6.71 14.40
CA SER A 47 0.16 -6.12 14.20
C SER A 47 0.08 -4.71 13.62
N MET A 48 -0.79 -4.51 12.61
CA MET A 48 -1.03 -3.21 11.99
C MET A 48 -1.59 -2.21 12.99
N MET A 49 -2.63 -2.59 13.75
CA MET A 49 -3.22 -1.72 14.77
C MET A 49 -2.22 -1.31 15.86
N ARG A 50 -1.35 -2.23 16.30
CA ARG A 50 -0.33 -1.92 17.33
C ARG A 50 0.78 -1.02 16.83
N LYS A 51 1.13 -1.07 15.54
CA LYS A 51 2.15 -0.20 14.96
C LYS A 51 1.72 1.26 14.89
N GLY A 52 0.45 1.54 15.18
CA GLY A 52 -0.19 2.83 14.92
C GLY A 52 -0.47 2.93 13.43
N GLU A 53 -1.72 3.21 13.06
CA GLU A 53 -1.95 3.97 11.84
C GLU A 53 -1.12 5.24 12.02
N GLU A 54 -0.01 5.39 11.29
CA GLU A 54 0.46 6.73 10.97
C GLU A 54 -0.71 7.35 10.20
N GLU A 55 -1.47 8.16 10.92
CA GLU A 55 -2.62 8.91 10.44
C GLU A 55 -2.11 9.83 9.32
N TYR A 56 -2.11 9.30 8.09
CA TYR A 56 -1.70 9.97 6.86
C TYR A 56 -0.24 10.46 6.83
N PRO A 57 0.75 9.60 6.51
CA PRO A 57 2.09 10.06 6.15
C PRO A 57 2.10 11.01 4.93
N ASP A 58 1.03 11.01 4.13
CA ASP A 58 0.82 11.91 2.99
C ASP A 58 0.25 13.29 3.40
N PHE A 59 -0.13 13.50 4.66
CA PHE A 59 -0.50 14.83 5.12
C PHE A 59 0.77 15.60 5.48
N PRO A 60 1.15 16.61 4.68
CA PRO A 60 2.35 17.37 4.97
C PRO A 60 2.21 18.02 6.35
N GLU A 61 3.31 18.02 7.09
CA GLU A 61 3.41 18.72 8.36
C GLU A 61 3.00 20.19 8.16
N ARG A 62 2.31 20.78 9.14
CA ARG A 62 1.74 22.13 9.00
C ARG A 62 2.82 23.13 8.53
N ILE A 63 2.62 23.70 7.35
CA ILE A 63 3.49 24.73 6.79
C ILE A 63 3.38 25.99 7.65
N ASN A 64 4.43 26.32 8.40
CA ASN A 64 4.48 27.52 9.25
C ASN A 64 4.88 28.76 8.44
N LEU A 65 3.88 29.55 8.00
CA LEU A 65 4.09 30.79 7.23
C LEU A 65 4.78 31.93 8.00
N HIS A 66 4.94 31.80 9.32
CA HIS A 66 5.48 32.84 10.18
C HIS A 66 7.02 32.95 10.17
N ASN A 67 7.73 31.99 9.56
CA ASN A 67 9.20 31.99 9.50
C ASN A 67 9.77 32.56 8.18
N ARG A 68 9.02 33.39 7.46
CA ARG A 68 9.50 34.06 6.25
C ARG A 68 10.36 35.27 6.60
N SER A 69 11.49 35.03 7.28
CA SER A 69 12.53 36.04 7.55
C SER A 69 13.85 35.60 6.93
N SER A 70 14.10 36.17 5.73
CA SER A 70 15.40 36.46 5.10
C SER A 70 16.41 35.33 4.87
N GLY A 71 16.56 34.89 3.61
CA GLY A 71 17.76 34.17 3.16
C GLY A 71 17.68 33.57 1.74
N GLN A 72 18.01 34.39 0.73
CA GLN A 72 18.72 34.09 -0.55
C GLN A 72 18.30 32.84 -1.37
N VAL A 73 17.53 33.00 -2.46
CA VAL A 73 17.95 32.98 -3.90
C VAL A 73 18.58 31.66 -4.36
N GLU A 74 17.95 30.95 -5.31
CA GLU A 74 18.50 30.65 -6.66
C GLU A 74 17.33 30.30 -7.60
N ASP A 75 17.05 31.22 -8.53
CA ASP A 75 16.26 31.00 -9.73
C ASP A 75 17.05 30.10 -10.69
N ASP A 76 16.53 28.95 -11.08
CA ASP A 76 16.78 28.24 -12.37
C ASP A 76 16.35 26.76 -12.27
N ASP A 77 15.06 26.46 -12.47
CA ASP A 77 14.61 25.43 -13.43
C ASP A 77 13.08 25.42 -13.46
N ALA A 78 12.53 25.89 -14.57
CA ALA A 78 11.10 26.01 -14.79
C ALA A 78 10.48 24.64 -15.04
N THR A 79 9.73 24.10 -14.07
CA THR A 79 8.69 23.12 -14.39
C THR A 79 7.35 23.85 -14.56
N PRO A 80 6.76 23.84 -15.76
CA PRO A 80 5.56 24.60 -16.03
C PRO A 80 4.40 23.96 -15.27
N LEU A 81 3.77 24.76 -14.40
CA LEU A 81 2.48 24.46 -13.80
C LEU A 81 1.51 24.13 -14.94
N CYS A 82 1.13 22.85 -15.05
CA CYS A 82 0.10 22.44 -15.99
C CYS A 82 -1.20 23.15 -15.57
N ASN A 83 -1.58 24.16 -16.34
CA ASN A 83 -2.79 24.95 -16.14
C ASN A 83 -4.02 24.03 -16.33
N PRO A 84 -5.04 24.10 -15.47
CA PRO A 84 -6.15 23.17 -15.53
C PRO A 84 -7.05 23.49 -16.74
N CYS A 85 -7.24 22.47 -17.57
CA CYS A 85 -8.46 22.18 -18.34
C CYS A 85 -9.13 23.36 -19.08
N SER A 86 -8.81 23.51 -20.36
CA SER A 86 -9.76 24.06 -21.34
C SER A 86 -10.29 22.92 -22.20
N TYR A 87 -11.49 22.46 -21.85
CA TYR A 87 -12.30 21.55 -22.66
C TYR A 87 -12.85 22.36 -23.86
N SER A 88 -12.58 21.90 -25.08
CA SER A 88 -13.31 22.26 -26.30
C SER A 88 -13.31 21.07 -27.23
#